data_AF-A0A653MLW7-F1
#
_entry.id   AF-A0A653MLW7-F1
#
_cell.length_a   1.000
_cell.length_b   1.000
_cell.length_c   1.000
_cell.angle_alpha   90.00
_cell.angle_beta   90.00
_cell.angle_gamma   90.00
#
_symmetry.space_group_name_H-M   'P 1'
#
loop_
_entity.id
_entity.type
_entity.pdbx_description
1 polymer ?
#
loop_
_entity_poly.entity_id
_entity_poly.type
_entity_poly.pdbx_seq_one_letter_code
_entity_poly.pdbx_strand_id
1 'polypeptide(L)'
;MKATIISHEVPADASSAEIHRFRFKLDDGTAPPLMESISLRTARVIVDNLEDGNAFIKMLQAIVKAQPAEYDSLVGKVYPDHFNNNSNDNRRMTERESEGPHP
;
A
#
# COMPACT_ATOMS: atom_id res chain seq x y z
N MET A 1 4.94 -0.66 8.48
CA MET A 1 5.00 -1.47 7.24
C MET A 1 5.00 -0.63 5.95
N LYS A 2 5.79 -1.05 4.95
CA LYS A 2 5.71 -0.58 3.53
C LYS A 2 5.83 -1.78 2.58
N ALA A 3 5.15 -1.71 1.45
CA ALA A 3 5.20 -2.72 0.39
C ALA A 3 5.79 -2.13 -0.89
N THR A 4 6.68 -2.84 -1.55
CA THR A 4 7.32 -2.38 -2.80
C THR A 4 7.27 -3.49 -3.83
N ILE A 5 6.80 -3.18 -5.03
CA ILE A 5 6.85 -4.12 -6.15
C ILE A 5 8.26 -4.07 -6.74
N ILE A 6 8.94 -5.20 -6.78
CA ILE A 6 10.34 -5.31 -7.18
C ILE A 6 10.46 -5.79 -8.63
N SER A 7 9.56 -6.66 -9.07
CA SER A 7 9.57 -7.19 -10.42
C SER A 7 8.19 -7.66 -10.83
N HIS A 8 7.92 -7.61 -12.12
CA HIS A 8 6.79 -8.27 -12.77
C HIS A 8 7.34 -9.33 -13.72
N GLU A 9 6.80 -10.55 -13.65
CA GLU A 9 7.10 -11.65 -14.53
C GLU A 9 5.88 -11.92 -15.43
N VAL A 10 6.10 -11.83 -16.74
CA VAL A 10 5.10 -12.15 -17.76
C VAL A 10 5.03 -13.68 -17.90
N PRO A 11 3.83 -14.28 -17.92
CA PRO A 11 3.70 -15.70 -18.18
C PRO A 11 4.24 -16.04 -19.58
N ALA A 12 4.83 -17.24 -19.71
CA ALA A 12 5.38 -17.72 -20.98
C ALA A 12 4.33 -17.84 -22.09
N ASP A 13 3.06 -18.04 -21.71
CA ASP A 13 1.92 -18.16 -22.61
C ASP A 13 0.95 -16.98 -22.43
N ALA A 14 0.65 -16.28 -23.51
CA ALA A 14 -0.30 -15.16 -23.53
C ALA A 14 -1.75 -15.58 -23.16
N SER A 15 -2.08 -16.86 -23.33
CA SER A 15 -3.35 -17.46 -22.89
C SER A 15 -3.47 -17.59 -21.37
N SER A 16 -2.38 -17.33 -20.63
CA SER A 16 -2.27 -17.48 -19.18
C SER A 16 -2.21 -16.12 -18.46
N ALA A 17 -2.98 -15.13 -18.94
CA ALA A 17 -3.05 -13.79 -18.34
C ALA A 17 -3.41 -13.77 -16.83
N GLU A 18 -3.95 -14.87 -16.30
CA GLU A 18 -4.20 -15.04 -14.85
C GLU A 18 -2.95 -15.42 -14.03
N ILE A 19 -1.82 -15.70 -14.69
CA ILE A 19 -0.54 -16.15 -14.11
C ILE A 19 0.51 -15.03 -14.10
N HIS A 20 0.14 -13.76 -14.31
CA HIS A 20 1.09 -12.66 -14.09
C HIS A 20 1.58 -12.69 -12.65
N ARG A 21 2.89 -12.81 -12.46
CA ARG A 21 3.50 -12.90 -11.13
C ARG A 21 4.19 -11.60 -10.79
N PHE A 22 3.92 -11.10 -9.59
CA PHE A 22 4.52 -9.89 -9.05
C PHE A 22 5.37 -10.28 -7.86
N ARG A 23 6.66 -9.94 -7.93
CA ARG A 23 7.57 -10.07 -6.80
C ARG A 23 7.57 -8.77 -6.02
N PHE A 24 7.39 -8.87 -4.72
CA PHE A 24 7.30 -7.71 -3.84
C PHE A 24 8.16 -7.89 -2.59
N LYS A 25 8.45 -6.76 -1.97
CA LYS A 25 9.19 -6.64 -0.71
C LYS A 25 8.28 -6.00 0.32
N LEU A 26 8.13 -6.64 1.48
CA LEU A 26 7.47 -6.09 2.66
C LEU A 26 8.53 -5.74 3.68
N ASP A 27 8.56 -4.48 4.09
CA ASP A 27 9.52 -3.95 5.05
C ASP A 27 8.74 -3.32 6.19
N ASP A 28 8.80 -3.95 7.36
CA ASP A 28 8.13 -3.43 8.56
C ASP A 28 9.08 -2.60 9.46
N GLY A 29 10.37 -2.53 9.12
CA GLY A 29 11.39 -1.84 9.91
C GLY A 29 11.77 -2.55 11.22
N THR A 30 10.99 -3.55 11.64
CA THR A 30 11.20 -4.36 12.85
C THR A 30 11.97 -5.66 12.59
N ALA A 31 11.88 -6.18 11.36
CA ALA A 31 12.49 -7.43 10.94
C ALA A 31 13.16 -7.27 9.56
N PRO A 32 14.05 -8.19 9.16
CA PRO A 32 14.55 -8.24 7.80
C PRO A 32 13.38 -8.24 6.80
N PRO A 33 13.46 -7.45 5.73
CA PRO A 33 12.35 -7.34 4.81
C PRO A 33 12.05 -8.67 4.11
N LEU A 34 10.78 -9.01 4.08
CA LEU A 34 10.26 -10.22 3.46
C LEU A 34 10.13 -10.01 1.94
N MET A 35 10.66 -10.93 1.15
CA MET A 35 10.51 -10.90 -0.31
C MET A 35 9.69 -12.10 -0.76
N GLU A 36 8.52 -11.85 -1.34
CA GLU A 36 7.62 -12.89 -1.81
C GLU A 36 7.11 -12.60 -3.23
N SER A 37 6.41 -13.58 -3.80
CA SER A 37 5.81 -13.48 -5.13
C SER A 37 4.35 -13.89 -5.08
N ILE A 38 3.49 -13.16 -5.77
CA ILE A 38 2.06 -13.46 -5.85
C ILE A 38 1.57 -13.40 -7.29
N SER A 39 0.66 -14.30 -7.64
CA SER A 39 -0.02 -14.30 -8.94
C SER A 39 -1.22 -13.35 -8.93
N LEU A 40 -1.55 -12.76 -10.08
CA LEU A 40 -2.71 -11.88 -10.24
C LEU A 40 -4.02 -12.53 -9.76
N ARG A 41 -4.22 -13.81 -10.08
CA ARG A 41 -5.38 -14.56 -9.60
C ARG A 41 -5.48 -14.57 -8.07
N THR A 42 -4.37 -14.82 -7.39
CA THR A 42 -4.32 -14.82 -5.92
C THR A 42 -4.55 -13.42 -5.36
N ALA A 43 -3.96 -12.39 -5.98
CA ALA A 43 -4.19 -11.00 -5.58
C ALA A 43 -5.67 -10.61 -5.64
N ARG A 44 -6.40 -11.04 -6.69
CA ARG A 44 -7.86 -10.84 -6.81
C ARG A 44 -8.62 -11.48 -5.66
N VAL A 45 -8.33 -12.75 -5.35
CA VAL A 45 -9.01 -13.48 -4.26
C VAL A 45 -8.76 -12.81 -2.91
N ILE A 46 -7.53 -12.37 -2.65
CA ILE A 46 -7.19 -11.72 -1.38
C ILE A 46 -7.91 -10.38 -1.24
N VAL A 47 -7.90 -9.54 -2.29
CA VAL A 47 -8.55 -8.22 -2.27
C VAL A 47 -10.07 -8.33 -2.11
N ASP A 48 -10.68 -9.37 -2.67
CA ASP A 48 -12.13 -9.62 -2.55
C ASP A 48 -12.56 -10.00 -1.12
N ASN A 49 -11.64 -10.59 -0.34
CA ASN A 49 -11.93 -11.11 1.00
C ASN A 49 -11.42 -10.21 2.15
N LEU A 50 -10.69 -9.14 1.84
CA LEU A 50 -10.09 -8.26 2.84
C LEU A 50 -10.53 -6.81 2.60
N GLU A 51 -11.31 -6.26 3.54
CA GLU A 51 -11.65 -4.84 3.57
C GLU A 51 -10.41 -3.99 3.91
N ASP A 52 -10.35 -2.79 3.32
CA ASP A 52 -9.22 -1.84 3.30
C ASP A 52 -8.19 -2.01 4.42
N GLY A 53 -6.94 -2.30 4.03
CA GLY A 53 -5.92 -2.76 4.95
C GLY A 53 -4.53 -2.23 4.63
N ASN A 54 -3.56 -2.84 5.33
CA ASN A 54 -2.16 -2.47 5.39
C ASN A 54 -1.47 -2.21 4.03
N ALA A 55 -0.20 -1.78 4.08
CA ALA A 55 0.63 -1.54 2.90
C ALA A 55 0.53 -2.64 1.81
N PHE A 56 0.42 -3.91 2.21
CA PHE A 56 0.31 -5.05 1.30
C PHE A 56 -1.04 -5.08 0.57
N ILE A 57 -2.17 -4.87 1.27
CA ILE A 57 -3.50 -4.86 0.65
C ILE A 57 -3.62 -3.75 -0.40
N LYS A 58 -3.09 -2.55 -0.12
CA LYS A 58 -3.07 -1.45 -1.10
C LYS A 58 -2.26 -1.78 -2.34
N MET A 59 -1.12 -2.45 -2.15
CA MET A 59 -0.30 -2.92 -3.27
C MET A 59 -1.09 -3.93 -4.12
N LEU A 60 -1.79 -4.88 -3.50
CA LEU A 60 -2.62 -5.85 -4.23
C LEU A 60 -3.79 -5.17 -4.96
N GLN A 61 -4.48 -4.22 -4.32
CA GLN A 61 -5.53 -3.43 -4.96
C GLN A 61 -5.00 -2.67 -6.19
N ALA A 62 -3.80 -2.11 -6.12
CA ALA A 62 -3.18 -1.44 -7.26
C ALA A 62 -2.85 -2.40 -8.41
N ILE A 63 -2.35 -3.60 -8.11
CA ILE A 63 -2.12 -4.65 -9.10
C ILE A 63 -3.43 -5.08 -9.76
N VAL A 64 -4.49 -5.28 -8.98
CA VAL A 64 -5.80 -5.73 -9.48
C VAL A 64 -6.51 -4.66 -10.32
N LYS A 65 -6.33 -3.37 -9.99
CA LYS A 65 -6.91 -2.23 -10.72
C LYS A 65 -6.15 -1.87 -12.00
N ALA A 66 -4.86 -2.20 -12.08
CA ALA A 66 -4.04 -1.90 -13.24
C ALA A 66 -4.40 -2.79 -14.44
N GLN A 67 -4.30 -2.22 -15.64
CA GLN A 67 -4.43 -3.00 -16.88
C GLN A 67 -3.12 -3.74 -17.20
N PRO A 68 -3.15 -4.79 -18.03
CA PRO A 68 -1.95 -5.53 -18.40
C PRO A 68 -0.81 -4.69 -18.98
N ALA A 69 -1.14 -3.61 -19.71
CA ALA A 69 -0.17 -2.66 -20.25
C ALA A 69 0.50 -1.77 -19.19
N GLU A 70 -0.05 -1.72 -17.97
CA GLU A 70 0.41 -0.87 -16.87
C GLU A 70 1.21 -1.67 -15.82
N TYR A 71 1.32 -2.99 -15.94
CA TYR A 71 1.98 -3.84 -14.93
C TYR A 71 3.45 -3.49 -14.72
N ASP A 72 4.21 -3.26 -15.79
CA ASP A 72 5.60 -2.80 -15.69
C ASP A 72 5.71 -1.43 -14.99
N SER A 73 4.69 -0.57 -15.14
CA SER A 73 4.65 0.74 -14.47
C SER A 73 4.39 0.64 -12.96
N LEU A 74 4.02 -0.55 -12.45
CA LEU A 74 3.89 -0.81 -11.02
C LEU A 74 5.22 -1.16 -10.36
N VAL A 75 6.21 -1.61 -11.15
CA VAL A 75 7.54 -1.96 -10.63
C VAL A 75 8.22 -0.70 -10.07
N GLY A 76 8.75 -0.80 -8.86
CA GLY A 76 9.36 0.30 -8.13
C GLY A 76 8.37 1.15 -7.32
N LYS A 77 7.05 0.96 -7.47
CA LYS A 77 6.07 1.68 -6.64
C LYS A 77 6.12 1.20 -5.19
N VAL A 78 6.06 2.15 -4.27
CA VAL A 78 6.05 1.93 -2.82
C VAL A 78 4.67 2.30 -2.26
N TYR A 79 4.08 1.39 -1.49
CA TYR A 79 2.78 1.54 -0.85
C TYR A 79 3.00 1.61 0.66
N PRO A 80 2.73 2.75 1.32
CA PRO A 80 2.85 2.90 2.76
C PRO A 80 1.59 2.41 3.49
N ASP A 81 1.82 1.90 4.71
CA ASP A 81 0.74 1.58 5.64
C ASP A 81 0.10 2.87 6.18
N HIS A 82 -1.23 2.92 6.29
CA HIS A 82 -1.91 4.00 7.00
C HIS A 82 -1.91 3.73 8.51
N PHE A 83 -0.75 3.56 9.14
CA PHE A 83 -0.62 4.02 10.52
C PHE A 83 -0.37 5.53 10.46
N ASN A 84 -1.42 6.26 10.09
CA ASN A 84 -1.46 7.69 10.29
C ASN A 84 -1.58 7.90 11.80
N ASN A 85 -0.47 7.85 12.53
CA ASN A 85 -0.36 8.52 13.82
C ASN A 85 -0.36 10.03 13.58
N ASN A 86 -1.36 10.55 12.88
CA ASN A 86 -1.71 11.95 12.97
C ASN A 86 -2.75 12.07 14.07
N SER A 87 -2.31 11.71 15.28
CA SER A 87 -2.80 12.32 16.52
C SER A 87 -2.33 13.78 16.53
N ASN A 88 -2.69 14.57 15.53
CA ASN A 88 -2.82 16.01 15.68
C ASN A 88 -4.28 16.27 16.09
N ASP A 89 -4.70 15.63 17.18
CA ASP A 89 -5.84 16.08 17.95
C ASP A 89 -5.43 17.40 18.63
N ASN A 90 -5.56 18.47 17.85
CA ASN A 90 -6.12 19.74 18.25
C ASN A 90 -6.05 20.14 19.75
N ARG A 91 -4.84 20.26 20.32
CA ARG A 91 -4.59 21.19 21.42
C ARG A 91 -3.59 22.27 21.02
N ARG A 92 -3.92 23.06 20.02
CA ARG A 92 -3.57 24.48 20.10
C ARG A 92 -4.64 25.13 20.97
N MET A 93 -4.39 25.15 22.28
CA MET A 93 -4.93 26.17 23.17
C MET A 93 -4.51 27.52 22.61
N THR A 94 -5.33 28.11 21.75
CA THR A 94 -5.45 29.56 21.67
C THR A 94 -6.30 29.99 22.85
N GLU A 95 -5.71 29.98 24.04
CA GLU A 95 -6.15 30.90 25.09
C GLU A 95 -5.66 32.27 24.62
N ARG A 96 -6.50 32.91 23.80
CA ARG A 96 -6.37 34.35 23.55
C ARG A 96 -6.52 35.01 24.90
N GLU A 97 -5.40 35.47 25.42
CA GLU A 97 -5.22 36.71 26.15
C GLU A 97 -6.40 37.65 25.84
N SER A 98 -7.45 37.57 26.67
CA SER A 98 -8.51 38.55 26.71
C SER A 98 -8.17 39.44 27.90
N GLU A 99 -7.20 40.30 27.66
CA GLU A 99 -6.95 41.50 28.46
C GLU A 99 -8.23 42.34 28.41
N GLY A 100 -9.07 42.20 29.44
CA GLY A 100 -10.11 43.18 29.76
C GLY A 100 -9.60 44.05 30.90
N PRO A 101 -9.26 45.34 30.68
CA PRO A 101 -9.23 46.28 31.79
C PRO A 101 -10.68 46.69 32.09
N HIS A 102 -11.02 46.82 33.37
CA HIS A 102 -11.98 47.77 33.99
C HIS A 102 -12.54 47.17 35.30
N PRO A 103 -12.14 47.71 36.45
CA PRO A 103 -13.04 48.63 37.16
C PRO A 103 -12.55 50.08 37.16
#